data_AF-A0A2N8PRC2-F1
#
_entry.id   AF-A0A2N8PRC2-F1
#
_cell.length_a   1.000
_cell.length_b   1.000
_cell.length_c   1.000
_cell.angle_alpha   90.00
_cell.angle_beta   90.00
_cell.angle_gamma   90.00
#
_symmetry.space_group_name_H-M   'P 1'
#
loop_
_entity.id
_entity.type
_entity.pdbx_description
1 polymer ?
#
loop_
_entity_poly.entity_id
_entity_poly.type
_entity_poly.pdbx_seq_one_letter_code
_entity_poly.pdbx_strand_id
1 'polypeptide(L)'
;MSLHARKIDGVPEETARVARAAFPKGSLAMRIREELGELFSDADFAELYPNRGKPAWSPGRLALVSVMQFAEGLSDRQAADAVRGRLDWKYLLLRHEVACVEWKSPRRFDICRR
;
A
#
# COMPACT_ATOMS: atom_id res chain seq x y z
N MET A 1 5.92 -19.60 6.81
CA MET A 1 4.86 -18.64 7.18
C MET A 1 3.54 -19.16 6.62
N SER A 2 2.39 -18.87 7.20
CA SER A 2 1.07 -19.24 6.64
C SER A 2 0.25 -18.01 6.27
N LEU A 3 -0.53 -18.13 5.20
CA LEU A 3 -1.36 -17.05 4.71
C LEU A 3 -2.70 -17.03 5.44
N HIS A 4 -3.06 -15.86 5.96
CA HIS A 4 -4.38 -15.62 6.54
C HIS A 4 -5.04 -14.54 5.69
N ALA A 5 -6.01 -14.95 4.86
CA ALA A 5 -6.74 -14.02 4.01
C ALA A 5 -7.44 -12.97 4.89
N ARG A 6 -7.03 -11.71 4.72
CA ARG A 6 -7.76 -10.54 5.24
C ARG A 6 -8.46 -9.90 4.05
N LYS A 7 -9.67 -9.39 4.20
CA LYS A 7 -10.39 -8.70 3.10
C LYS A 7 -9.69 -7.37 2.75
N ILE A 8 -9.62 -7.01 1.46
CA ILE A 8 -9.33 -5.62 1.06
C ILE A 8 -10.64 -4.89 1.26
N ASP A 9 -10.72 -4.10 2.33
CA ASP A 9 -11.72 -3.04 2.43
C ASP A 9 -11.11 -1.74 1.87
N GLY A 10 -11.94 -0.85 1.33
CA GLY A 10 -11.53 0.35 0.57
C GLY A 10 -10.63 1.35 1.33
N VAL A 11 -10.13 2.37 0.62
CA VAL A 11 -9.35 3.46 1.25
C VAL A 11 -10.28 4.31 2.13
N PRO A 12 -9.93 4.60 3.39
CA PRO A 12 -10.70 5.53 4.21
C PRO A 12 -10.82 6.91 3.54
N GLU A 13 -12.01 7.52 3.61
CA GLU A 13 -12.32 8.78 2.93
C GLU A 13 -11.32 9.89 3.26
N GLU A 14 -10.93 10.00 4.53
CA GLU A 14 -9.98 11.03 4.97
C GLU A 14 -8.59 10.83 4.35
N THR A 15 -8.13 9.59 4.19
CA THR A 15 -6.87 9.31 3.48
C THR A 15 -6.99 9.68 2.01
N ALA A 16 -8.12 9.38 1.37
CA ALA A 16 -8.35 9.74 -0.02
C ALA A 16 -8.38 11.26 -0.22
N ARG A 17 -9.04 11.99 0.68
CA ARG A 17 -9.09 13.46 0.68
C ARG A 17 -7.68 14.05 0.78
N VAL A 18 -6.88 13.58 1.73
CA VAL A 18 -5.52 14.10 1.94
C VAL A 18 -4.59 13.70 0.79
N ALA A 19 -4.68 12.48 0.25
CA ALA A 19 -3.90 12.05 -0.90
C ALA A 19 -4.19 12.92 -2.13
N ARG A 20 -5.47 13.15 -2.46
CA ARG A 20 -5.86 14.02 -3.58
C ARG A 20 -5.42 15.47 -3.40
N ALA A 21 -5.46 15.99 -2.16
CA ALA A 21 -4.97 17.33 -1.87
C ALA A 21 -3.43 17.43 -1.98
N ALA A 22 -2.69 16.40 -1.57
CA ALA A 22 -1.23 16.36 -1.66
C ALA A 22 -0.73 16.14 -3.10
N PHE A 23 -1.50 15.42 -3.92
CA PHE A 23 -1.18 15.11 -5.31
C PHE A 23 -2.29 15.61 -6.25
N PRO A 24 -2.42 16.93 -6.47
CA PRO A 24 -3.51 17.49 -7.28
C PRO A 24 -3.47 17.08 -8.76
N LYS A 25 -2.30 16.66 -9.26
CA LYS A 25 -2.13 16.08 -10.61
C LYS A 25 -2.20 14.55 -10.62
N GLY A 26 -2.43 13.93 -9.47
CA GLY A 26 -2.26 12.50 -9.22
C GLY A 26 -0.80 12.07 -9.18
N SER A 27 -0.59 10.78 -8.92
CA SER A 27 0.69 10.10 -9.08
C SER A 27 0.47 8.76 -9.80
N LEU A 28 1.54 8.06 -10.16
CA LEU A 28 1.41 6.71 -10.74
C LEU A 28 0.68 5.76 -9.79
N ALA A 29 1.05 5.77 -8.50
CA ALA A 29 0.43 4.94 -7.48
C ALA A 29 -1.07 5.23 -7.32
N MET A 30 -1.46 6.51 -7.35
CA MET A 30 -2.88 6.89 -7.27
C MET A 30 -3.66 6.44 -8.50
N ARG A 31 -3.13 6.64 -9.70
CA ARG A 31 -3.79 6.20 -10.95
C ARG A 31 -3.96 4.69 -11.02
N ILE A 32 -2.94 3.92 -10.63
CA ILE A 32 -3.05 2.46 -10.54
C ILE A 32 -4.19 2.07 -9.61
N ARG A 33 -4.31 2.71 -8.43
CA ARG A 33 -5.37 2.40 -7.48
C ARG A 33 -6.76 2.75 -8.00
N GLU A 34 -6.91 3.91 -8.64
CA GLU A 34 -8.21 4.43 -9.10
C GLU A 34 -8.70 3.73 -10.37
N GLU A 35 -7.79 3.41 -11.31
CA GLU A 35 -8.15 2.82 -12.61
C GLU A 35 -8.15 1.29 -12.59
N LEU A 36 -7.23 0.67 -11.84
CA LEU A 36 -7.03 -0.80 -11.86
C LEU A 36 -7.52 -1.49 -10.59
N GLY A 37 -7.83 -0.75 -9.53
CA GLY A 37 -8.34 -1.31 -8.28
C GLY A 37 -7.37 -2.29 -7.59
N GLU A 38 -7.87 -3.44 -7.15
CA GLU A 38 -7.07 -4.53 -6.58
C GLU A 38 -6.45 -5.36 -7.72
N LEU A 39 -5.15 -5.21 -7.95
CA LEU A 39 -4.41 -5.94 -8.99
C LEU A 39 -4.04 -7.37 -8.60
N PHE A 40 -3.73 -7.59 -7.32
CA PHE A 40 -3.27 -8.86 -6.81
C PHE A 40 -4.00 -9.17 -5.51
N SER A 41 -4.73 -10.28 -5.49
CA SER A 41 -5.34 -10.74 -4.26
C SER A 41 -4.40 -11.65 -3.51
N ASP A 42 -4.50 -11.65 -2.17
CA ASP A 42 -3.76 -12.62 -1.37
C ASP A 42 -4.17 -14.07 -1.73
N ALA A 43 -5.41 -14.27 -2.20
CA ALA A 43 -5.93 -15.55 -2.62
C ALA A 43 -5.15 -16.17 -3.81
N ASP A 44 -4.63 -15.34 -4.72
CA ASP A 44 -3.88 -15.79 -5.91
C ASP A 44 -2.57 -16.51 -5.52
N PHE A 45 -2.08 -16.27 -4.30
CA PHE A 45 -0.84 -16.85 -3.78
C PHE A 45 -1.09 -17.93 -2.73
N ALA A 46 -2.34 -18.27 -2.41
CA ALA A 46 -2.67 -19.12 -1.26
C ALA A 46 -1.97 -20.49 -1.31
N GLU A 47 -1.87 -21.08 -2.50
CA GLU A 47 -1.24 -22.39 -2.73
C GLU A 47 0.28 -22.39 -2.46
N LEU A 48 0.92 -21.21 -2.45
CA LEU A 48 2.35 -21.07 -2.15
C LEU A 48 2.67 -21.07 -0.65
N TYR A 49 1.63 -21.04 0.20
CA TYR A 49 1.79 -20.97 1.65
C TYR A 49 1.24 -22.22 2.35
N PRO A 50 1.97 -22.81 3.32
CA PRO A 50 1.43 -23.88 4.14
C PRO A 50 0.27 -23.40 5.02
N ASN A 51 -0.67 -24.30 5.32
CA ASN A 51 -1.84 -24.01 6.18
C ASN A 51 -1.47 -23.62 7.63
N ARG A 52 -0.29 -24.02 8.12
CA ARG A 52 0.18 -23.73 9.48
C ARG A 52 1.54 -23.04 9.44
N GLY A 53 1.73 -22.07 10.33
CA GLY A 53 2.99 -21.35 10.50
C GLY A 53 2.78 -19.95 11.08
N LYS A 54 3.88 -19.20 11.20
CA LYS A 54 3.83 -17.77 11.55
C LYS A 54 3.06 -16.99 10.46
N PRO A 55 2.20 -16.03 10.79
CA PRO A 55 1.48 -15.24 9.80
C PRO A 55 2.42 -14.57 8.80
N ALA A 56 2.12 -14.72 7.51
CA ALA A 56 2.83 -14.03 6.44
C ALA A 56 2.36 -12.57 6.29
N TRP A 57 3.22 -11.73 5.73
CA TRP A 57 2.77 -10.49 5.09
C TRP A 57 1.90 -10.81 3.87
N SER A 58 1.02 -9.87 3.51
CA SER A 58 0.15 -9.99 2.33
C SER A 58 0.99 -10.12 1.06
N PRO A 59 0.98 -11.28 0.37
CA PRO A 59 1.74 -11.49 -0.86
C PRO A 59 1.24 -10.60 -1.99
N GLY A 60 -0.07 -10.32 -2.08
CA GLY A 60 -0.61 -9.41 -3.10
C GLY A 60 -0.05 -7.98 -2.95
N ARG A 61 0.09 -7.50 -1.71
CA ARG A 61 0.74 -6.20 -1.44
C ARG A 61 2.22 -6.21 -1.78
N LEU A 62 2.94 -7.29 -1.45
CA LEU A 62 4.36 -7.41 -1.78
C LEU A 62 4.58 -7.43 -3.29
N ALA A 63 3.74 -8.15 -4.04
CA ALA A 63 3.75 -8.15 -5.50
C ALA A 63 3.51 -6.74 -6.06
N LEU A 64 2.53 -6.01 -5.53
CA LEU A 64 2.26 -4.63 -5.93
C LEU A 64 3.43 -3.68 -5.62
N VAL A 65 4.10 -3.85 -4.48
CA VAL A 65 5.32 -3.11 -4.13
C VAL A 65 6.44 -3.42 -5.14
N SER A 66 6.62 -4.68 -5.53
CA SER A 66 7.62 -5.07 -6.53
C SER A 66 7.32 -4.48 -7.92
N VAL A 67 6.04 -4.42 -8.33
CA VAL A 67 5.64 -3.75 -9.58
C VAL A 67 5.94 -2.25 -9.51
N MET A 68 5.59 -1.58 -8.42
CA MET A 68 5.86 -0.16 -8.23
C MET A 68 7.36 0.14 -8.17
N GLN A 69 8.12 -0.72 -7.50
CA GLN A 69 9.58 -0.64 -7.46
C GLN A 69 10.16 -0.68 -8.87
N PHE A 70 9.73 -1.62 -9.71
CA PHE A 70 10.17 -1.71 -11.09
C PHE A 70 9.72 -0.50 -11.92
N ALA A 71 8.43 -0.14 -11.84
CA ALA A 71 7.84 0.94 -12.63
C ALA A 71 8.45 2.32 -12.34
N GLU A 72 8.89 2.55 -11.10
CA GLU A 72 9.57 3.78 -10.68
C GLU A 72 11.11 3.68 -10.70
N GLY A 73 11.67 2.53 -11.10
CA GLY A 73 13.13 2.34 -11.19
C GLY A 73 13.86 2.38 -9.84
N LEU A 74 13.21 1.90 -8.76
CA LEU A 74 13.72 1.98 -7.39
C LEU A 74 14.56 0.75 -7.01
N SER A 75 15.59 0.97 -6.20
CA SER A 75 16.23 -0.12 -5.44
C SER A 75 15.31 -0.61 -4.31
N ASP A 76 15.57 -1.81 -3.78
CA ASP A 76 14.81 -2.37 -2.65
C ASP A 76 14.74 -1.40 -1.46
N ARG A 77 15.86 -0.72 -1.16
CA ARG A 77 15.92 0.28 -0.07
C ARG A 77 15.02 1.47 -0.35
N GLN A 78 15.06 2.00 -1.57
CA GLN A 78 14.20 3.12 -1.95
C GLN A 78 12.73 2.73 -2.00
N ALA A 79 12.40 1.52 -2.42
CA ALA A 79 11.04 1.00 -2.37
C ALA A 79 10.55 0.86 -0.92
N ALA A 80 11.38 0.34 -0.01
CA ALA A 80 11.07 0.28 1.40
C ALA A 80 10.86 1.68 2.02
N ASP A 81 11.70 2.65 1.66
CA ASP A 81 11.55 4.04 2.08
C ASP A 81 10.29 4.69 1.50
N ALA A 82 9.92 4.36 0.25
CA ALA A 82 8.68 4.81 -0.37
C ALA A 82 7.44 4.26 0.37
N VAL A 83 7.41 2.96 0.69
CA VAL A 83 6.33 2.36 1.51
C VAL A 83 6.22 3.06 2.87
N ARG A 84 7.37 3.38 3.49
CA ARG A 84 7.42 4.01 4.82
C ARG A 84 7.01 5.49 4.79
N GLY A 85 7.42 6.22 3.76
CA GLY A 85 7.43 7.69 3.76
C GLY A 85 6.42 8.32 2.80
N ARG A 86 6.07 7.68 1.69
CA ARG A 86 5.28 8.33 0.64
C ARG A 86 3.78 8.08 0.80
N LEU A 87 3.02 9.16 0.83
CA LEU A 87 1.56 9.11 0.99
C LEU A 87 0.87 8.44 -0.21
N ASP A 88 1.37 8.61 -1.42
CA ASP A 88 0.78 7.99 -2.62
C ASP A 88 0.96 6.46 -2.64
N TRP A 89 2.12 5.95 -2.22
CA TRP A 89 2.33 4.51 -2.02
C TRP A 89 1.45 3.94 -0.92
N LYS A 90 1.25 4.68 0.17
CA LYS A 90 0.30 4.27 1.22
C LYS A 90 -1.14 4.29 0.71
N TYR A 91 -1.53 5.30 -0.07
CA TYR A 91 -2.86 5.36 -0.69
C TYR A 91 -3.11 4.13 -1.58
N LEU A 92 -2.10 3.71 -2.36
CA LEU A 92 -2.17 2.49 -3.16
C LEU A 92 -2.33 1.23 -2.30
N LEU A 93 -1.61 1.11 -1.18
CA LEU A 93 -1.53 -0.14 -0.38
C LEU A 93 -2.60 -0.26 0.74
N LEU A 94 -3.24 0.83 1.14
CA LEU A 94 -4.12 0.86 2.31
C LEU A 94 -5.41 0.03 2.16
N ARG A 95 -5.81 -0.56 3.29
CA ARG A 95 -7.08 -1.26 3.58
C ARG A 95 -7.80 -0.51 4.72
N HIS A 96 -9.13 -0.50 4.75
CA HIS A 96 -10.01 0.35 5.59
C HIS A 96 -9.73 0.37 7.10
N GLU A 97 -8.99 -0.57 7.68
CA GLU A 97 -8.87 -0.73 9.14
C GLU A 97 -7.44 -0.57 9.69
N VAL A 98 -6.74 0.53 9.40
CA VAL A 98 -5.56 0.93 10.21
C VAL A 98 -5.24 2.42 10.26
N ALA A 99 -6.00 3.30 9.58
CA ALA A 99 -5.59 4.71 9.44
C ALA A 99 -5.58 5.50 10.76
N CYS A 100 -6.38 5.12 11.76
CA CYS A 100 -6.53 5.92 12.97
C CYS A 100 -5.34 5.87 13.95
N VAL A 101 -4.43 4.88 13.88
CA VAL A 101 -3.39 4.73 14.92
C VAL A 101 -2.07 5.37 14.49
N GLU A 102 -1.72 5.37 13.19
CA GLU A 102 -0.38 5.78 12.73
C GLU A 102 -0.27 7.24 12.26
N TRP A 103 -1.41 7.87 11.95
CA TRP A 103 -1.50 9.19 11.30
C TRP A 103 -1.90 10.35 12.23
N LYS A 104 -2.10 10.12 13.54
CA LYS A 104 -2.51 11.16 14.50
C LYS A 104 -1.46 12.25 14.79
N SER A 105 -0.28 12.24 14.14
CA SER A 105 0.76 13.25 14.35
C SER A 105 0.86 14.21 13.15
N PRO A 106 0.51 15.51 13.31
CA PRO A 106 0.62 16.53 12.27
C PRO A 106 2.03 16.64 11.65
N ARG A 107 3.07 16.33 12.44
CA ARG A 107 4.48 16.42 12.01
C ARG A 107 4.90 15.38 10.95
N ARG A 108 4.12 14.30 10.73
CA ARG A 108 4.43 13.28 9.71
C ARG A 108 3.95 13.66 8.31
N PHE A 109 3.02 14.60 8.18
CA PHE A 109 2.51 15.03 6.87
C PHE A 109 3.54 15.81 6.06
N ASP A 110 4.38 16.62 6.70
CA ASP A 110 5.45 17.37 6.02
C ASP A 110 6.57 16.46 5.47
N ILE A 111 6.78 15.29 6.08
CA ILE A 111 7.75 14.28 5.62
C ILE A 111 7.24 13.56 4.36
N CYS A 112 5.92 13.38 4.22
CA CYS A 112 5.33 12.64 3.10
C CYS A 112 5.21 13.47 1.81
N ARG A 113 5.48 14.78 1.88
CA ARG A 113 5.34 15.74 0.77
C ARG A 113 6.63 15.93 -0.04
N ARG A 114 7.73 15.23 0.33
CA ARG A 114 9.05 15.32 -0.29
C ARG A 114 9.40 14.08 -1.10
#